data_AF-A0A3C0X3G0-F1
#
_entry.id   AF-A0A3C0X3G0-F1
#
_cell.length_a   1.000
_cell.length_b   1.000
_cell.length_c   1.000
_cell.angle_alpha   90.00
_cell.angle_beta   90.00
_cell.angle_gamma   90.00
#
_symmetry.space_group_name_H-M   'P 1'
#
loop_
_entity.id
_entity.type
_entity.pdbx_description
1 polymer ?
#
loop_
_entity_poly.entity_id
_entity_poly.type
_entity_poly.pdbx_seq_one_letter_code
_entity_poly.pdbx_strand_id
1 'polypeptide(L)'
;GIAVGMASSICPFNLREVCETTISYIRDNDINVADTLLAPDFPIGGKLLYDRAAMERIYETGRGSFKVRGVYSYDKSQNCIDITEIPPTTTSEAIIEKVIELAKLKKITEINDIRDETDL
;
A
#
# COMPACT_ATOMS: atom_id res chain seq x y z
N GLY A 1 -8.39 -5.39 13.56
CA GLY A 1 -9.02 -5.68 14.85
C GLY A 1 -8.73 -7.11 15.27
N ILE A 2 -8.31 -7.30 16.52
CA ILE A 2 -8.07 -8.61 17.11
C ILE A 2 -9.12 -8.82 18.19
N ALA A 3 -9.90 -9.88 18.07
CA ALA A 3 -10.80 -10.39 19.08
C ALA A 3 -10.36 -11.81 19.50
N VAL A 4 -10.87 -12.32 20.61
CA VAL A 4 -10.50 -13.66 21.11
C VAL A 4 -10.94 -14.73 20.10
N GLY A 5 -9.98 -15.36 19.43
CA GLY A 5 -10.22 -16.40 18.41
C GLY A 5 -10.51 -15.88 17.00
N MET A 6 -10.52 -14.56 16.77
CA MET A 6 -10.79 -13.97 15.45
C MET A 6 -9.90 -12.75 15.20
N ALA A 7 -9.25 -12.72 14.04
CA ALA A 7 -8.56 -11.54 13.53
C ALA A 7 -9.30 -11.04 12.28
N SER A 8 -9.62 -9.74 12.26
CA SER A 8 -10.16 -9.07 11.09
C SER A 8 -9.25 -7.92 10.72
N SER A 9 -8.90 -7.80 9.44
CA SER A 9 -8.16 -6.67 8.90
C SER A 9 -8.96 -6.12 7.74
N ILE A 10 -9.68 -5.02 7.99
CA ILE A 10 -10.44 -4.31 6.97
C ILE A 10 -9.61 -3.10 6.58
N CYS A 11 -9.36 -2.95 5.29
CA CYS A 11 -8.55 -1.86 4.78
C CYS A 11 -9.41 -0.60 4.59
N PRO A 12 -8.80 0.60 4.65
CA PRO A 12 -9.49 1.84 4.30
C PRO A 12 -9.81 1.86 2.79
N PHE A 13 -10.91 2.52 2.45
CA PHE A 13 -11.35 2.75 1.08
C PHE A 13 -11.73 4.20 0.90
N ASN A 14 -11.67 4.66 -0.35
CA ASN A 14 -12.10 6.00 -0.68
C ASN A 14 -13.61 6.16 -0.43
N LEU A 15 -14.00 7.19 0.32
CA LEU A 15 -15.41 7.40 0.69
C LEU A 15 -16.31 7.55 -0.55
N ARG A 16 -15.83 8.24 -1.59
CA ARG A 16 -16.58 8.44 -2.83
C ARG A 16 -16.88 7.10 -3.51
N GLU A 17 -15.86 6.26 -3.66
CA GLU A 17 -15.99 4.94 -4.30
C GLU A 17 -16.96 4.04 -3.51
N VAL A 18 -16.88 4.05 -2.17
CA VAL A 18 -17.82 3.30 -1.32
C VAL A 18 -19.26 3.78 -1.52
N CYS A 19 -19.48 5.10 -1.54
CA CYS A 19 -20.81 5.66 -1.80
C CYS A 19 -21.32 5.32 -3.21
N GLU A 20 -20.49 5.43 -4.24
CA GLU A 20 -20.84 5.13 -5.63
C GLU A 20 -21.16 3.65 -5.83
N THR A 21 -20.36 2.76 -5.23
CA THR A 21 -20.62 1.31 -5.21
C THR A 21 -21.95 1.01 -4.54
N THR A 22 -22.22 1.63 -3.39
CA THR A 22 -23.48 1.45 -2.64
C THR A 22 -24.69 1.91 -3.46
N ILE A 23 -24.60 3.08 -4.10
CA ILE A 23 -25.67 3.61 -4.95
C ILE A 23 -25.91 2.68 -6.15
N SER A 24 -24.83 2.18 -6.76
CA SER A 24 -24.91 1.26 -7.90
C SER A 24 -25.58 -0.05 -7.50
N TYR A 25 -25.23 -0.60 -6.33
CA TYR A 25 -25.84 -1.81 -5.78
C TYR A 25 -27.34 -1.65 -5.45
N ILE A 26 -27.74 -0.47 -4.96
CA ILE A 26 -29.15 -0.16 -4.70
C ILE A 26 -29.96 -0.12 -6.01
N ARG A 27 -29.36 0.35 -7.11
CA ARG A 27 -30.02 0.44 -8.42
C ARG A 27 -30.11 -0.91 -9.12
N ASP A 28 -29.06 -1.70 -9.02
CA ASP A 28 -28.95 -3.04 -9.60
C ASP A 28 -28.16 -3.95 -8.64
N ASN A 29 -28.76 -5.07 -8.26
CA ASN A 29 -28.16 -5.99 -7.29
C ASN A 29 -27.13 -6.94 -7.93
N ASP A 30 -26.98 -6.93 -9.26
CA ASP A 30 -26.07 -7.80 -10.01
C ASP A 30 -24.79 -7.07 -10.48
N ILE A 31 -24.44 -5.97 -9.82
CA ILE A 31 -23.21 -5.24 -10.16
C ILE A 31 -21.96 -6.00 -9.69
N ASN A 32 -20.88 -5.87 -10.47
CA ASN A 32 -19.57 -6.27 -10.00
C ASN A 32 -18.97 -5.14 -9.14
N VAL A 33 -18.77 -5.40 -7.85
CA VAL A 33 -18.19 -4.45 -6.88
C VAL A 33 -16.82 -3.94 -7.35
N ALA A 34 -16.02 -4.79 -8.00
CA ALA A 34 -14.69 -4.43 -8.51
C ALA A 34 -14.71 -3.42 -9.67
N ASP A 35 -15.89 -3.06 -10.20
CA ASP A 35 -16.04 -2.03 -11.22
C ASP A 35 -16.06 -0.61 -10.64
N THR A 36 -16.45 -0.48 -9.37
CA THR A 36 -16.68 0.83 -8.70
C THR A 36 -15.84 1.00 -7.43
N LEU A 37 -15.61 -0.08 -6.69
CA LEU A 37 -14.67 -0.14 -5.58
C LEU A 37 -13.42 -0.87 -6.08
N LEU A 38 -12.43 -0.12 -6.55
CA LEU A 38 -11.29 -0.71 -7.26
C LEU A 38 -10.33 -1.39 -6.28
N ALA A 39 -9.86 -0.63 -5.29
CA ALA A 39 -8.86 -1.09 -4.36
C ALA A 39 -8.89 -0.28 -3.06
N PRO A 40 -8.30 -0.81 -1.97
CA PRO A 40 -8.05 -0.03 -0.78
C PRO A 40 -7.29 1.27 -1.06
N ASP A 41 -7.70 2.34 -0.39
CA ASP A 41 -7.11 3.67 -0.48
C ASP A 41 -6.49 4.01 0.88
N PHE A 42 -5.15 4.07 0.93
CA PHE A 42 -4.41 4.23 2.17
C PHE A 42 -4.02 5.69 2.39
N PRO A 43 -4.28 6.26 3.57
CA PRO A 43 -4.03 7.69 3.84
C PRO A 43 -2.54 8.05 3.89
N ILE A 44 -1.67 7.08 4.20
CA ILE A 44 -0.20 7.26 4.27
C ILE A 44 0.43 7.14 2.87
N GLY A 45 -0.39 6.92 1.84
CA GLY A 45 0.04 6.71 0.47
C GLY A 45 0.54 5.28 0.24
N GLY A 46 1.47 5.17 -0.72
CA GLY A 46 1.95 3.91 -1.23
C GLY A 46 1.11 3.44 -2.42
N LYS A 47 1.79 2.93 -3.42
CA LYS A 47 1.15 2.42 -4.63
C LYS A 47 0.73 0.97 -4.42
N LEU A 48 -0.58 0.74 -4.34
CA LEU A 48 -1.13 -0.61 -4.41
C LEU A 48 -0.84 -1.21 -5.80
N LEU A 49 -0.25 -2.40 -5.83
CA LEU A 49 -0.01 -3.15 -7.05
C LEU A 49 -1.31 -3.85 -7.45
N TYR A 50 -2.11 -3.16 -8.26
CA TYR A 50 -3.45 -3.58 -8.62
C TYR A 50 -3.44 -4.85 -9.48
N ASP A 51 -4.18 -5.85 -9.02
CA ASP A 51 -4.52 -7.07 -9.75
C ASP A 51 -6.02 -7.30 -9.61
N ARG A 52 -6.76 -7.11 -10.71
CA ARG A 52 -8.21 -7.25 -10.74
C ARG A 52 -8.68 -8.62 -10.27
N ALA A 53 -8.04 -9.69 -10.74
CA ALA A 53 -8.46 -11.04 -10.41
C ALA A 53 -8.19 -11.38 -8.94
N ALA A 54 -7.19 -10.75 -8.32
CA ALA A 54 -6.97 -10.84 -6.88
C ALA A 54 -8.04 -10.06 -6.10
N MET A 55 -8.37 -8.85 -6.55
CA MET A 55 -9.38 -8.00 -5.92
C MET A 55 -10.79 -8.61 -5.97
N GLU A 56 -11.22 -9.14 -7.11
CA GLU A 56 -12.50 -9.84 -7.26
C GLU A 56 -12.61 -11.01 -6.28
N ARG A 57 -11.56 -11.86 -6.19
CA ARG A 57 -11.50 -12.96 -5.21
C ARG A 57 -11.57 -12.47 -3.76
N ILE A 58 -10.94 -11.34 -3.45
CA ILE A 58 -10.99 -10.73 -2.11
C ILE A 58 -12.41 -10.26 -1.80
N TYR A 59 -13.10 -9.62 -2.76
CA TYR A 59 -14.48 -9.17 -2.57
C TYR A 59 -15.47 -10.33 -2.41
N GLU A 60 -15.28 -11.42 -3.18
CA GLU A 60 -16.14 -12.62 -3.09
C GLU A 60 -15.93 -13.40 -1.78
N THR A 61 -14.68 -13.60 -1.38
CA THR A 61 -14.33 -14.50 -0.24
C THR A 61 -14.14 -13.76 1.08
N GLY A 62 -14.02 -12.42 1.04
CA GLY A 62 -13.62 -11.60 2.17
C GLY A 62 -12.17 -11.84 2.64
N ARG A 63 -11.37 -12.61 1.89
CA ARG A 63 -10.00 -13.00 2.27
C ARG A 63 -9.05 -12.91 1.09
N GLY A 64 -7.87 -12.38 1.34
CA GLY A 64 -6.76 -12.45 0.41
C GLY A 64 -5.65 -11.48 0.78
N SER A 65 -4.73 -11.28 -0.16
CA SER A 65 -3.59 -10.40 0.03
C SER A 65 -3.31 -9.63 -1.26
N PHE A 66 -2.78 -8.43 -1.08
CA PHE A 66 -2.30 -7.57 -2.14
C PHE A 66 -0.97 -6.96 -1.70
N LYS A 67 -0.26 -6.34 -2.63
CA LYS A 67 1.05 -5.74 -2.38
C LYS A 67 0.96 -4.23 -2.47
N VAL A 68 1.56 -3.54 -1.52
CA VAL A 68 1.74 -2.09 -1.55
C VAL A 68 3.22 -1.79 -1.70
N ARG A 69 3.56 -0.86 -2.58
CA ARG A 69 4.94 -0.45 -2.89
C ARG A 69 5.12 1.03 -2.53
N GLY A 70 6.27 1.37 -1.96
CA GLY A 70 6.63 2.77 -1.77
C GLY A 70 6.78 3.52 -3.10
N VAL A 71 6.41 4.79 -3.12
CA VAL A 71 6.59 5.66 -4.28
C VAL A 71 7.96 6.32 -4.16
N TYR A 72 8.69 6.33 -5.28
CA TYR A 72 10.01 6.93 -5.33
C TYR A 72 10.21 7.69 -6.63
N SER A 73 11.04 8.73 -6.58
CA SER A 73 11.64 9.40 -7.73
C SER A 73 13.14 9.16 -7.75
N TYR A 74 13.71 9.14 -8.95
CA TYR A 74 15.17 9.04 -9.12
C TYR A 74 15.70 10.36 -9.65
N ASP A 75 16.49 11.04 -8.83
CA ASP A 75 17.24 12.23 -9.24
C ASP A 75 18.59 11.81 -9.84
N LYS A 76 18.70 11.95 -11.15
CA LYS A 76 19.94 11.69 -11.90
C LYS A 76 21.07 12.65 -11.59
N SER A 77 20.75 13.89 -11.20
CA SER A 77 21.75 14.94 -10.95
C SER A 77 22.54 14.68 -9.68
N GLN A 78 21.85 14.20 -8.64
CA GLN A 78 22.45 13.82 -7.36
C GLN A 78 22.68 12.31 -7.22
N ASN A 79 22.25 11.52 -8.22
CA ASN A 79 22.23 10.06 -8.18
C ASN A 79 21.55 9.52 -6.91
N CYS A 80 20.41 10.13 -6.57
CA CYS A 80 19.66 9.88 -5.35
C CYS A 80 18.30 9.24 -5.66
N ILE A 81 17.82 8.38 -4.77
CA ILE A 81 16.47 7.83 -4.81
C ILE A 81 15.68 8.48 -3.68
N ASP A 82 14.73 9.33 -4.05
CA ASP A 82 13.87 10.03 -3.09
C ASP A 82 12.60 9.21 -2.91
N ILE A 83 12.37 8.73 -1.69
CA ILE A 83 11.16 7.98 -1.35
C ILE A 83 10.14 8.97 -0.81
N THR A 84 9.05 9.17 -1.54
CA THR A 84 8.02 10.16 -1.20
C THR A 84 6.86 9.56 -0.42
N GLU A 85 6.59 8.26 -0.61
CA GLU A 85 5.52 7.56 0.09
C GLU A 85 5.98 6.16 0.49
N ILE A 86 5.60 5.72 1.68
CA ILE A 86 5.91 4.39 2.22
C ILE A 86 4.63 3.59 2.46
N PRO A 87 4.70 2.24 2.41
CA PRO A 87 3.54 1.42 2.77
C PRO A 87 3.08 1.70 4.22
N PRO A 88 1.75 1.71 4.48
CA PRO A 88 1.20 2.03 5.80
C PRO A 88 1.54 1.00 6.89
N THR A 89 2.08 -0.15 6.50
CA THR A 89 2.47 -1.23 7.42
C THR A 89 3.88 -1.07 7.98
N THR A 90 4.60 0.00 7.63
CA THR A 90 5.99 0.23 8.04
C THR A 90 6.23 1.70 8.36
N THR A 91 7.37 2.01 8.96
CA THR A 91 7.80 3.37 9.30
C THR A 91 9.11 3.68 8.59
N SER A 92 9.44 4.97 8.42
CA SER A 92 10.69 5.38 7.76
C SER A 92 11.91 4.83 8.50
N GLU A 93 11.89 4.84 9.83
CA GLU A 93 12.98 4.34 10.67
C GLU A 93 13.21 2.84 10.48
N ALA A 94 12.13 2.05 10.41
CA ALA A 94 12.23 0.62 10.19
C ALA A 94 12.82 0.29 8.80
N ILE A 95 12.49 1.08 7.78
CA ILE A 95 13.09 0.95 6.44
C ILE A 95 14.58 1.30 6.50
N ILE A 96 14.93 2.44 7.10
CA ILE A 96 16.31 2.92 7.21
C ILE A 96 17.18 1.91 7.95
N GLU A 97 16.71 1.39 9.10
CA GLU A 97 17.41 0.38 9.88
C GLU A 97 17.69 -0.87 9.05
N LYS A 98 16.69 -1.33 8.26
CA LYS A 98 16.84 -2.51 7.41
C LYS A 98 17.85 -2.29 6.27
N VAL A 99 17.87 -1.10 5.68
CA VAL A 99 18.87 -0.74 4.66
C VAL A 99 20.27 -0.74 5.25
N ILE A 100 20.46 -0.15 6.43
CA ILE A 100 21.75 -0.13 7.15
C ILE A 100 22.21 -1.55 7.47
N GLU A 101 21.31 -2.43 7.94
CA GLU A 101 21.60 -3.84 8.19
C GLU A 101 22.11 -4.54 6.92
N LEU A 102 21.43 -4.34 5.78
CA LEU A 102 21.81 -4.93 4.50
C LEU A 102 23.15 -4.40 3.97
N ALA A 103 23.45 -3.12 4.21
CA ALA A 103 24.74 -2.52 3.88
C ALA A 103 25.88 -3.12 4.73
N LYS A 104 25.67 -3.30 6.04
CA LYS A 104 26.63 -3.97 6.94
C LYS A 104 26.91 -5.41 6.53
N LEU A 105 25.88 -6.13 6.06
CA LEU A 105 26.00 -7.48 5.53
C LEU A 105 26.63 -7.54 4.12
N LYS A 106 27.04 -6.40 3.55
CA LYS A 106 27.58 -6.26 2.19
C LYS A 106 26.66 -6.85 1.11
N LYS A 107 25.34 -6.89 1.37
CA LYS A 107 24.34 -7.30 0.37
C LYS A 107 23.96 -6.19 -0.59
N ILE A 108 24.09 -4.94 -0.12
CA ILE A 108 23.91 -3.73 -0.92
C ILE A 108 25.14 -2.87 -0.68
N THR A 109 25.98 -2.72 -1.68
CA THR A 109 27.27 -2.00 -1.58
C THR A 109 27.26 -0.69 -2.37
N GLU A 110 26.20 -0.47 -3.15
CA GLU A 110 26.01 0.69 -4.02
C GLU A 110 25.39 1.90 -3.28
N ILE A 111 24.85 1.69 -2.08
CA ILE A 111 24.27 2.74 -1.25
C ILE A 111 25.38 3.39 -0.42
N ASN A 112 25.67 4.66 -0.69
CA ASN A 112 26.68 5.44 0.03
C ASN A 112 26.15 6.08 1.31
N ASP A 113 24.93 6.63 1.28
CA ASP A 113 24.32 7.38 2.38
C ASP A 113 22.79 7.19 2.37
N ILE A 114 22.16 7.39 3.53
CA ILE A 114 20.70 7.37 3.69
C ILE A 114 20.30 8.47 4.69
N ARG A 115 19.29 9.27 4.34
CA ARG A 115 18.83 10.39 5.16
C ARG A 115 17.31 10.41 5.21
N ASP A 116 16.80 10.81 6.37
CA ASP A 116 15.38 11.10 6.57
C ASP A 116 15.20 12.62 6.45
N GLU A 117 14.46 13.06 5.43
CA GLU A 117 14.19 14.47 5.12
C GLU A 117 12.68 14.78 5.32
N THR A 118 11.94 13.95 6.07
CA THR A 118 10.47 14.09 6.19
C THR A 118 10.04 15.32 7.00
N ASP A 119 10.95 15.90 7.79
CA ASP A 119 10.70 17.06 8.66
C ASP A 119 11.16 18.42 8.07
N LEU A 120 11.66 18.46 6.82
CA LEU A 120 12.13 19.67 6.12
C LEU A 120 11.05 20.29 5.23
#